data_AF-A0A937T029-F1
#
_entry.id   AF-A0A937T029-F1
#
_cell.length_a   1.000
_cell.length_b   1.000
_cell.length_c   1.000
_cell.angle_alpha   90.00
_cell.angle_beta   90.00
_cell.angle_gamma   90.00
#
_symmetry.space_group_name_H-M   'P 1'
#
loop_
_entity.id
_entity.type
_entity.pdbx_description
1 polymer ?
#
loop_
_entity_poly.entity_id
_entity_poly.type
_entity_poly.pdbx_seq_one_letter_code
_entity_poly.pdbx_strand_id
1 'polypeptide(L)'
;MIQTLLLALLVAPAAPSPSEAVEVPLHGDSVVRFADVDEGIRVLTERDRFVASLSPFDRQVRVRSDKEVPEDVYLEFVGKQVVAWEAEHIEKLSPIVAAVRKKLAPFKLDFPPAVLLVQTTGREESGAAYCRGNAVVLPRSMAQRAGKSLERILTHELFHILSSHNPELRERLYAIVGFSPCTEIQLPTSLRARKITNPDAPVCEHYMEVQHGGTTVKVAPILFSSRDRYDTSRGGSLFQYLTFRLMVVEQDVDKWMPVEKNGEPILLEAGDVPAFSEKIGRNTSYIIHPEEVLAENFVLVVNNKTDVPTPRIVAEMRNVLSGD
;
A
#
# COMPACT_ATOMS: atom_id res chain seq x y z
N MET A 1 -71.75 28.60 -21.04
CA MET A 1 -70.95 27.36 -21.12
C MET A 1 -69.54 27.69 -20.66
N ILE A 2 -69.17 27.28 -19.45
CA ILE A 2 -67.85 27.51 -18.86
C ILE A 2 -66.99 26.30 -19.22
N GLN A 3 -65.89 26.52 -19.91
CA GLN A 3 -64.97 25.48 -20.36
C GLN A 3 -63.82 25.36 -19.36
N THR A 4 -63.83 24.31 -18.56
CA THR A 4 -62.83 24.02 -17.53
C THR A 4 -61.55 23.53 -18.19
N LEU A 5 -60.47 24.30 -18.10
CA LEU A 5 -59.13 23.91 -18.55
C LEU A 5 -58.51 23.01 -17.47
N LEU A 6 -58.32 21.72 -17.76
CA LEU A 6 -57.55 20.81 -16.91
C LEU A 6 -56.05 21.04 -17.15
N LEU A 7 -55.35 21.56 -16.13
CA LEU A 7 -53.90 21.66 -16.13
C LEU A 7 -53.32 20.31 -15.69
N ALA A 8 -52.73 19.56 -16.63
CA ALA A 8 -51.99 18.34 -16.30
C ALA A 8 -50.60 18.72 -15.74
N LEU A 9 -50.38 18.53 -14.44
CA LEU A 9 -49.05 18.60 -13.84
C LEU A 9 -48.23 17.38 -14.31
N LEU A 10 -47.24 17.62 -15.16
CA LEU A 10 -46.15 16.68 -15.42
C LEU A 10 -45.29 16.59 -14.15
N VAL A 11 -45.42 15.48 -13.44
CA VAL A 11 -44.49 15.09 -12.38
C VAL A 11 -43.21 14.60 -13.05
N ALA A 12 -42.15 15.40 -13.01
CA ALA A 12 -40.82 14.95 -13.40
C ALA A 12 -40.36 13.86 -12.41
N PRO A 13 -39.71 12.78 -12.88
CA PRO A 13 -39.14 11.79 -11.98
C PRO A 13 -38.09 12.46 -11.08
N ALA A 14 -38.21 12.26 -9.77
CA ALA A 14 -37.22 12.72 -8.81
C ALA A 14 -35.86 12.12 -9.19
N ALA A 15 -34.81 12.95 -9.16
CA ALA A 15 -33.44 12.46 -9.25
C ALA A 15 -33.22 11.42 -8.14
N PRO A 16 -32.54 10.29 -8.39
CA PRO A 16 -32.25 9.32 -7.35
C PRO A 16 -31.47 10.03 -6.23
N SER A 17 -32.00 9.94 -5.01
CA SER A 17 -31.28 10.35 -3.80
C SER A 17 -29.90 9.68 -3.79
N PRO A 18 -28.82 10.35 -3.37
CA PRO A 18 -27.54 9.67 -3.18
C PRO A 18 -27.78 8.48 -2.25
N SER A 19 -27.48 7.27 -2.75
CA SER A 19 -27.50 6.07 -1.93
C SER A 19 -26.69 6.35 -0.67
N GLU A 20 -27.26 6.12 0.52
CA GLU A 20 -26.50 6.22 1.76
C GLU A 20 -25.22 5.39 1.64
N ALA A 21 -24.11 5.94 2.12
CA ALA A 21 -22.82 5.25 2.10
C ALA A 21 -22.95 3.95 2.91
N VAL A 22 -22.51 2.84 2.33
CA VAL A 22 -22.54 1.54 3.01
C VAL A 22 -21.38 1.51 4.01
N GLU A 23 -21.71 1.27 5.28
CA GLU A 23 -20.74 1.16 6.37
C GLU A 23 -20.83 -0.21 7.06
N VAL A 24 -19.68 -0.77 7.41
CA VAL A 24 -19.55 -2.04 8.11
C VAL A 24 -18.59 -1.86 9.30
N PRO A 25 -18.98 -2.19 10.53
CA PRO A 25 -18.09 -2.09 11.68
C PRO A 25 -16.80 -2.90 11.51
N LEU A 26 -15.65 -2.31 11.88
CA LEU A 26 -14.32 -2.90 11.73
C LEU A 26 -13.72 -3.33 13.07
N HIS A 27 -13.41 -2.38 13.95
CA HIS A 27 -12.77 -2.62 15.26
C HIS A 27 -12.94 -1.37 16.14
N GLY A 28 -13.26 -1.55 17.42
CA GLY A 28 -13.68 -0.44 18.27
C GLY A 28 -14.85 0.33 17.65
N ASP A 29 -14.71 1.65 17.55
CA ASP A 29 -15.65 2.55 16.89
C ASP A 29 -15.32 2.78 15.39
N SER A 30 -14.25 2.16 14.87
CA SER A 30 -13.87 2.27 13.47
C SER A 30 -14.82 1.48 12.55
N VAL A 31 -15.12 2.05 11.38
CA VAL A 31 -15.92 1.42 10.34
C VAL A 31 -15.13 1.30 9.03
N VAL A 32 -15.45 0.28 8.24
CA VAL A 32 -15.14 0.25 6.81
C VAL A 32 -16.30 0.92 6.07
N ARG A 33 -15.99 1.89 5.21
CA ARG A 33 -16.99 2.61 4.41
C ARG A 33 -16.71 2.46 2.92
N PHE A 34 -17.71 2.05 2.15
CA PHE A 34 -17.59 1.96 0.71
C PHE A 34 -17.69 3.36 0.10
N ALA A 35 -16.60 3.83 -0.50
CA ALA A 35 -16.53 5.15 -1.11
C ALA A 35 -17.33 5.20 -2.42
N ASP A 36 -17.98 6.34 -2.68
CA ASP A 36 -18.50 6.63 -4.01
C ASP A 36 -17.38 7.04 -4.99
N VAL A 37 -17.74 7.26 -6.25
CA VAL A 37 -16.78 7.62 -7.29
C VAL A 37 -16.13 8.96 -7.02
N ASP A 38 -16.90 9.97 -6.61
CA ASP A 38 -16.37 11.32 -6.41
C ASP A 38 -15.41 11.36 -5.23
N GLU A 39 -15.69 10.61 -4.16
CA GLU A 39 -14.81 10.45 -3.03
C GLU A 39 -13.54 9.68 -3.39
N GLY A 40 -13.67 8.56 -4.11
CA GLY A 40 -12.51 7.82 -4.60
C GLY A 40 -11.60 8.68 -5.48
N ILE A 41 -12.18 9.52 -6.35
CA ILE A 41 -11.41 10.48 -7.18
C ILE A 41 -10.69 11.48 -6.28
N ARG A 42 -11.37 12.08 -5.30
CA ARG A 42 -10.74 13.05 -4.39
C ARG A 42 -9.55 12.44 -3.66
N VAL A 43 -9.71 11.23 -3.12
CA VAL A 43 -8.63 10.52 -2.41
C VAL A 43 -7.46 10.22 -3.35
N LEU A 44 -7.70 9.61 -4.50
CA LEU A 44 -6.60 9.15 -5.36
C LEU A 44 -5.89 10.28 -6.12
N THR A 45 -6.55 11.41 -6.31
CA THR A 45 -5.98 12.60 -6.96
C THR A 45 -5.40 13.62 -5.99
N GLU A 46 -5.44 13.35 -4.68
CA GLU A 46 -4.76 14.18 -3.69
C GLU A 46 -3.25 14.19 -3.91
N ARG A 47 -2.64 15.38 -3.85
CA ARG A 47 -1.19 15.57 -3.89
C ARG A 47 -0.56 15.25 -2.53
N ASP A 48 -0.67 14.00 -2.14
CA ASP A 48 -0.19 13.47 -0.87
C ASP A 48 1.29 13.05 -0.93
N ARG A 49 1.76 12.43 0.16
CA ARG A 49 3.13 11.89 0.28
C ARG A 49 3.50 10.89 -0.81
N PHE A 50 2.53 10.13 -1.34
CA PHE A 50 2.81 9.17 -2.40
C PHE A 50 3.05 9.89 -3.71
N VAL A 51 2.16 10.81 -4.10
CA VAL A 51 2.30 11.61 -5.32
C VAL A 51 3.60 12.42 -5.31
N ALA A 52 3.91 13.05 -4.18
CA ALA A 52 5.16 13.81 -3.99
C ALA A 52 6.42 12.92 -4.12
N SER A 53 6.31 11.63 -3.84
CA SER A 53 7.42 10.68 -3.93
C SER A 53 7.62 10.05 -5.31
N LEU A 54 6.69 10.24 -6.25
CA LEU A 54 6.72 9.61 -7.56
C LEU A 54 7.88 10.13 -8.42
N SER A 55 8.69 9.19 -8.92
CA SER A 55 9.69 9.49 -9.93
C SER A 55 9.05 9.77 -11.31
N PRO A 56 9.79 10.38 -12.25
CA PRO A 56 9.37 10.40 -13.65
C PRO A 56 9.08 9.00 -14.21
N PHE A 57 9.87 7.99 -13.84
CA PHE A 57 9.63 6.62 -14.27
C PHE A 57 8.34 6.04 -13.68
N ASP A 58 8.05 6.30 -12.40
CA ASP A 58 6.82 5.85 -11.72
C ASP A 58 5.57 6.25 -12.50
N ARG A 59 5.51 7.51 -12.96
CA ARG A 59 4.37 8.03 -13.74
C ARG A 59 4.34 7.40 -15.14
N GLN A 60 5.49 7.26 -15.79
CA GLN A 60 5.59 6.63 -17.11
C GLN A 60 5.07 5.20 -17.11
N VAL A 61 5.51 4.36 -16.17
CA VAL A 61 5.15 2.94 -16.14
C VAL A 61 3.68 2.72 -15.76
N ARG A 62 3.11 3.56 -14.88
CA ARG A 62 1.70 3.49 -14.49
C ARG A 62 0.77 3.95 -15.62
N VAL A 63 1.12 5.04 -16.30
CA VAL A 63 0.37 5.53 -17.47
C VAL A 63 0.68 4.73 -18.76
N ARG A 64 1.76 3.95 -18.74
CA ARG A 64 2.32 3.18 -19.88
C ARG A 64 2.72 4.07 -21.06
N SER A 65 3.51 5.10 -20.76
CA SER A 65 4.03 6.08 -21.73
C SER A 65 5.56 6.08 -21.75
N ASP A 66 6.16 6.06 -22.93
CA ASP A 66 7.60 6.27 -23.15
C ASP A 66 8.01 7.76 -23.14
N LYS A 67 7.01 8.65 -23.18
CA LYS A 67 7.16 10.11 -23.04
C LYS A 67 7.08 10.52 -21.58
N GLU A 68 7.64 11.69 -21.29
CA GLU A 68 7.46 12.33 -19.98
C GLU A 68 5.98 12.47 -19.63
N VAL A 69 5.65 12.15 -18.38
CA VAL A 69 4.30 12.23 -17.84
C VAL A 69 4.29 13.29 -16.74
N PRO A 70 3.75 14.48 -17.02
CA PRO A 70 3.49 15.50 -16.00
C PRO A 70 2.58 14.97 -14.88
N GLU A 71 2.71 15.55 -13.67
CA GLU A 71 1.94 15.10 -12.50
C GLU A 71 0.43 15.24 -12.69
N ASP A 72 -0.03 16.36 -13.24
CA ASP A 72 -1.44 16.61 -13.57
C ASP A 72 -2.00 15.58 -14.56
N VAL A 73 -1.23 15.20 -15.59
CA VAL A 73 -1.60 14.13 -16.53
C VAL A 73 -1.70 12.77 -15.82
N TYR A 74 -0.79 12.48 -14.88
CA TYR A 74 -0.85 11.27 -14.06
C TYR A 74 -2.10 11.25 -13.17
N LEU A 75 -2.41 12.35 -12.47
CA LEU A 75 -3.58 12.45 -11.60
C LEU A 75 -4.89 12.36 -12.40
N GLU A 76 -4.95 12.96 -13.60
CA GLU A 76 -6.09 12.80 -14.50
C GLU A 76 -6.29 11.32 -14.90
N PHE A 77 -5.19 10.61 -15.21
CA PHE A 77 -5.24 9.18 -15.50
C PHE A 77 -5.74 8.36 -14.31
N VAL A 78 -5.23 8.62 -13.10
CA VAL A 78 -5.61 7.91 -11.87
C VAL A 78 -7.08 8.15 -11.53
N GLY A 79 -7.56 9.40 -11.60
CA GLY A 79 -8.96 9.74 -11.36
C GLY A 79 -9.92 8.98 -12.28
N LYS A 80 -9.54 8.79 -13.56
CA LYS A 80 -10.32 7.98 -14.52
C LYS A 80 -10.37 6.49 -14.20
N GLN A 81 -9.54 5.99 -13.27
CA GLN A 81 -9.55 4.57 -12.89
C GLN A 81 -10.51 4.26 -11.75
N VAL A 82 -11.04 5.27 -11.05
CA VAL A 82 -12.04 5.07 -10.00
C VAL A 82 -13.37 4.67 -10.64
N VAL A 83 -13.99 3.63 -10.10
CA VAL A 83 -15.27 3.11 -10.61
C VAL A 83 -16.24 2.87 -9.46
N ALA A 84 -17.53 2.96 -9.75
CA ALA A 84 -18.57 2.68 -8.76
C ALA A 84 -18.52 1.21 -8.33
N TRP A 85 -18.81 0.97 -7.06
CA TRP A 85 -19.02 -0.37 -6.53
C TRP A 85 -20.26 -1.03 -7.15
N GLU A 86 -20.11 -2.29 -7.54
CA GLU A 86 -21.26 -3.14 -7.89
C GLU A 86 -21.87 -3.71 -6.61
N ALA A 87 -23.21 -3.77 -6.53
CA ALA A 87 -23.93 -4.25 -5.34
C ALA A 87 -23.46 -5.65 -4.89
N GLU A 88 -23.23 -6.56 -5.85
CA GLU A 88 -22.72 -7.91 -5.58
C GLU A 88 -21.36 -7.89 -4.86
N HIS A 89 -20.46 -6.97 -5.22
CA HIS A 89 -19.17 -6.84 -4.55
C HIS A 89 -19.32 -6.33 -3.11
N ILE A 90 -20.24 -5.40 -2.85
CA ILE A 90 -20.54 -4.91 -1.50
C ILE A 90 -21.13 -6.03 -0.64
N GLU A 91 -22.13 -6.75 -1.17
CA GLU A 91 -22.78 -7.88 -0.49
C GLU A 91 -21.78 -8.99 -0.14
N LYS A 92 -20.76 -9.18 -0.99
CA LYS A 92 -19.68 -10.15 -0.75
C LYS A 92 -18.63 -9.70 0.24
N LEU A 93 -18.22 -8.43 0.20
CA LEU A 93 -17.15 -7.90 1.07
C LEU A 93 -17.65 -7.64 2.49
N SER A 94 -18.89 -7.20 2.67
CA SER A 94 -19.47 -6.90 3.99
C SER A 94 -19.35 -8.06 5.01
N PRO A 95 -19.73 -9.32 4.69
CA PRO A 95 -19.54 -10.43 5.62
C PRO A 95 -18.05 -10.79 5.84
N ILE A 96 -17.17 -10.50 4.87
CA ILE A 96 -15.73 -10.71 5.03
C ILE A 96 -15.15 -9.70 6.03
N VAL A 97 -15.52 -8.42 5.92
CA VAL A 97 -15.15 -7.40 6.91
C VAL A 97 -15.64 -7.81 8.30
N ALA A 98 -16.88 -8.29 8.42
CA ALA A 98 -17.40 -8.79 9.70
C ALA A 98 -16.63 -10.01 10.24
N ALA A 99 -16.13 -10.89 9.37
CA ALA A 99 -15.28 -12.02 9.75
C ALA A 99 -13.89 -11.56 10.23
N VAL A 100 -13.28 -10.61 9.52
CA VAL A 100 -12.01 -9.98 9.92
C VAL A 100 -12.17 -9.29 11.27
N ARG A 101 -13.22 -8.48 11.46
CA ARG A 101 -13.56 -7.85 12.75
C ARG A 101 -13.52 -8.81 13.92
N LYS A 102 -14.17 -9.98 13.79
CA LYS A 102 -14.17 -11.02 14.84
C LYS A 102 -12.76 -11.52 15.16
N LYS A 103 -11.90 -11.63 14.16
CA LYS A 103 -10.50 -12.05 14.33
C LYS A 103 -9.63 -10.95 14.92
N LEU A 104 -9.96 -9.68 14.67
CA LEU A 104 -9.24 -8.53 15.21
C LEU A 104 -9.61 -8.23 16.68
N ALA A 105 -10.78 -8.69 17.15
CA ALA A 105 -11.32 -8.40 18.48
C ALA A 105 -10.36 -8.62 19.68
N PRO A 106 -9.45 -9.62 19.68
CA PRO A 106 -8.51 -9.82 20.79
C PRO A 106 -7.39 -8.77 20.89
N PHE A 107 -7.16 -7.96 19.85
CA PHE A 107 -6.05 -7.02 19.77
C PHE A 107 -6.49 -5.58 20.12
N LYS A 108 -5.54 -4.75 20.54
CA LYS A 108 -5.73 -3.32 20.82
C LYS A 108 -5.22 -2.51 19.62
N LEU A 109 -6.09 -2.35 18.63
CA LEU A 109 -5.76 -1.73 17.35
C LEU A 109 -6.43 -0.36 17.27
N ASP A 110 -5.64 0.69 17.03
CA ASP A 110 -6.13 2.05 16.88
C ASP A 110 -6.28 2.40 15.40
N PHE A 111 -7.39 1.98 14.80
CA PHE A 111 -7.71 2.34 13.42
C PHE A 111 -8.27 3.76 13.35
N PRO A 112 -8.10 4.48 12.21
CA PRO A 112 -8.82 5.73 12.01
C PRO A 112 -10.34 5.52 12.09
N PRO A 113 -11.15 6.56 12.39
CA PRO A 113 -12.60 6.42 12.55
C PRO A 113 -13.30 5.77 11.36
N ALA A 114 -12.78 5.99 10.15
CA ALA A 114 -13.24 5.29 8.95
C ALA A 114 -12.05 4.81 8.13
N VAL A 115 -12.14 3.60 7.61
CA VAL A 115 -11.30 3.05 6.54
C VAL A 115 -12.12 3.04 5.25
N LEU A 116 -11.69 3.77 4.24
CA LEU A 116 -12.41 3.84 2.97
C LEU A 116 -12.09 2.63 2.12
N LEU A 117 -13.09 2.04 1.48
CA LEU A 117 -12.91 1.08 0.39
C LEU A 117 -13.22 1.76 -0.93
N VAL A 118 -12.17 1.98 -1.72
CA VAL A 118 -12.26 2.59 -3.06
C VAL A 118 -12.13 1.50 -4.11
N GLN A 119 -13.04 1.44 -5.07
CA GLN A 119 -12.94 0.50 -6.20
C GLN A 119 -12.31 1.16 -7.42
N THR A 120 -11.41 0.44 -8.08
CA THR A 120 -10.77 0.91 -9.33
C THR A 120 -10.80 -0.14 -10.43
N THR A 121 -10.43 0.27 -11.65
CA THR A 121 -10.12 -0.65 -12.75
C THR A 121 -8.83 -1.47 -12.48
N GLY A 122 -7.97 -0.98 -11.58
CA GLY A 122 -6.65 -1.52 -11.26
C GLY A 122 -5.55 -1.13 -12.26
N ARG A 123 -5.84 -0.36 -13.31
CA ARG A 123 -4.83 0.02 -14.31
C ARG A 123 -3.76 0.93 -13.72
N GLU A 124 -4.12 1.75 -12.74
CA GLU A 124 -3.27 2.71 -12.07
C GLU A 124 -2.12 2.08 -11.29
N GLU A 125 -2.34 0.88 -10.73
CA GLU A 125 -1.36 0.17 -9.89
C GLU A 125 -1.17 -1.29 -10.35
N SER A 126 -1.23 -1.53 -11.67
CA SER A 126 -0.95 -2.85 -12.27
C SER A 126 -1.78 -4.02 -11.70
N GLY A 127 -3.00 -3.73 -11.26
CA GLY A 127 -3.95 -4.69 -10.74
C GLY A 127 -3.71 -5.10 -9.29
N ALA A 128 -2.84 -4.40 -8.55
CA ALA A 128 -2.61 -4.60 -7.13
C ALA A 128 -3.62 -3.83 -6.26
N ALA A 129 -3.86 -4.35 -5.06
CA ALA A 129 -4.45 -3.57 -3.98
C ALA A 129 -3.34 -2.76 -3.30
N TYR A 130 -3.70 -1.65 -2.68
CA TYR A 130 -2.78 -0.73 -2.00
C TYR A 130 -3.55 0.25 -1.12
N CYS A 131 -2.86 1.00 -0.27
CA CYS A 131 -3.46 2.07 0.52
C CYS A 131 -3.04 3.48 0.08
N ARG A 132 -3.95 4.45 0.26
CA ARG A 132 -3.72 5.89 0.09
C ARG A 132 -4.48 6.64 1.19
N GLY A 133 -3.77 7.36 2.05
CA GLY A 133 -4.38 7.93 3.26
C GLY A 133 -5.02 6.83 4.12
N ASN A 134 -6.28 7.01 4.49
CA ASN A 134 -7.09 5.99 5.19
C ASN A 134 -7.89 5.08 4.23
N ALA A 135 -7.61 5.10 2.93
CA ALA A 135 -8.31 4.29 1.94
C ALA A 135 -7.52 3.03 1.59
N VAL A 136 -8.22 1.90 1.57
CA VAL A 136 -7.82 0.67 0.90
C VAL A 136 -8.41 0.70 -0.50
N VAL A 137 -7.55 0.61 -1.51
CA VAL A 137 -7.90 0.65 -2.92
C VAL A 137 -7.93 -0.77 -3.47
N LEU A 138 -9.09 -1.21 -3.94
CA LEU A 138 -9.30 -2.58 -4.39
C LEU A 138 -9.72 -2.61 -5.88
N PRO A 139 -8.89 -3.17 -6.77
CA PRO A 139 -9.29 -3.39 -8.16
C PRO A 139 -10.52 -4.29 -8.28
N ARG A 140 -11.39 -4.01 -9.26
CA ARG A 140 -12.58 -4.83 -9.53
C ARG A 140 -12.26 -6.31 -9.70
N SER A 141 -11.17 -6.63 -10.39
CA SER A 141 -10.72 -8.03 -10.60
C SER A 141 -10.37 -8.74 -9.28
N MET A 142 -9.93 -8.00 -8.26
CA MET A 142 -9.68 -8.56 -6.93
C MET A 142 -10.99 -8.80 -6.16
N ALA A 143 -11.95 -7.87 -6.23
CA ALA A 143 -13.28 -8.02 -5.61
C ALA A 143 -14.03 -9.30 -6.06
N GLN A 144 -13.68 -9.83 -7.24
CA GLN A 144 -14.24 -11.07 -7.78
C GLN A 144 -13.59 -12.35 -7.22
N ARG A 145 -12.43 -12.26 -6.54
CA ARG A 145 -11.72 -13.43 -5.99
C ARG A 145 -12.51 -14.16 -4.91
N ALA A 146 -12.16 -15.42 -4.63
CA ALA A 146 -12.81 -16.22 -3.60
C ALA A 146 -12.72 -15.56 -2.21
N GLY A 147 -13.71 -15.79 -1.34
CA GLY A 147 -13.83 -15.11 -0.04
C GLY A 147 -12.59 -15.21 0.84
N LYS A 148 -11.93 -16.38 0.92
CA LYS A 148 -10.67 -16.53 1.69
C LYS A 148 -9.52 -15.68 1.13
N SER A 149 -9.44 -15.53 -0.18
CA SER A 149 -8.42 -14.69 -0.81
C SER A 149 -8.68 -13.21 -0.52
N LEU A 150 -9.94 -12.79 -0.57
CA LEU A 150 -10.35 -11.42 -0.23
C LEU A 150 -10.12 -11.10 1.24
N GLU A 151 -10.44 -12.02 2.14
CA GLU A 151 -10.18 -11.86 3.57
C GLU A 151 -8.68 -11.65 3.85
N ARG A 152 -7.82 -12.44 3.20
CA ARG A 152 -6.38 -12.27 3.28
C ARG A 152 -5.93 -10.90 2.74
N ILE A 153 -6.40 -10.49 1.56
CA ILE A 153 -6.07 -9.18 0.97
C ILE A 153 -6.51 -8.07 1.92
N LEU A 154 -7.77 -8.05 2.35
CA LEU A 154 -8.25 -7.01 3.28
C LEU A 154 -7.46 -6.98 4.58
N THR A 155 -7.12 -8.14 5.16
CA THR A 155 -6.31 -8.19 6.37
C THR A 155 -4.91 -7.61 6.13
N HIS A 156 -4.31 -7.90 4.98
CA HIS A 156 -3.02 -7.32 4.56
C HIS A 156 -3.11 -5.80 4.43
N GLU A 157 -4.08 -5.28 3.68
CA GLU A 157 -4.23 -3.83 3.49
C GLU A 157 -4.58 -3.09 4.81
N LEU A 158 -5.35 -3.71 5.69
CA LEU A 158 -5.64 -3.15 7.00
C LEU A 158 -4.39 -3.00 7.87
N PHE A 159 -3.36 -3.84 7.66
CA PHE A 159 -2.07 -3.63 8.32
C PHE A 159 -1.45 -2.28 7.89
N HIS A 160 -1.47 -1.97 6.60
CA HIS A 160 -0.93 -0.70 6.09
C HIS A 160 -1.67 0.50 6.65
N ILE A 161 -3.00 0.43 6.77
CA ILE A 161 -3.78 1.49 7.42
C ILE A 161 -3.37 1.64 8.89
N LEU A 162 -3.30 0.54 9.64
CA LEU A 162 -2.90 0.57 11.05
C LEU A 162 -1.49 1.12 11.25
N SER A 163 -0.53 0.65 10.45
CA SER A 163 0.88 1.04 10.49
C SER A 163 1.06 2.53 10.15
N SER A 164 0.42 3.00 9.07
CA SER A 164 0.55 4.38 8.60
C SER A 164 -0.08 5.44 9.53
N HIS A 165 -1.12 5.08 10.28
CA HIS A 165 -1.79 6.00 11.20
C HIS A 165 -1.19 5.99 12.61
N ASN A 166 -0.30 5.05 12.91
CA ASN A 166 0.30 4.89 14.23
C ASN A 166 1.84 4.79 14.13
N PRO A 167 2.56 5.91 13.98
CA PRO A 167 4.02 5.90 13.83
C PRO A 167 4.74 5.14 14.95
N GLU A 168 4.34 5.31 16.21
CA GLU A 168 4.96 4.60 17.33
C GLU A 168 4.74 3.08 17.26
N LEU A 169 3.54 2.64 16.85
CA LEU A 169 3.26 1.21 16.63
C LEU A 169 4.10 0.67 15.47
N ARG A 170 4.17 1.41 14.36
CA ARG A 170 4.97 1.05 13.19
C ARG A 170 6.42 0.83 13.56
N GLU A 171 7.04 1.74 14.32
CA GLU A 171 8.44 1.60 14.72
C GLU A 171 8.67 0.36 15.62
N ARG A 172 7.75 0.08 16.56
CA ARG A 172 7.83 -1.15 17.38
C ARG A 172 7.71 -2.41 16.52
N LEU A 173 6.85 -2.40 15.51
CA LEU A 173 6.67 -3.54 14.61
C LEU A 173 7.86 -3.72 13.66
N TYR A 174 8.43 -2.63 13.13
CA TYR A 174 9.60 -2.67 12.26
C TYR A 174 10.84 -3.20 12.99
N ALA A 175 10.98 -2.88 14.27
CA ALA A 175 12.05 -3.41 15.12
C ALA A 175 12.04 -4.95 15.23
N ILE A 176 10.87 -5.60 15.18
CA ILE A 176 10.74 -7.09 15.22
C ILE A 176 11.52 -7.75 14.08
N VAL A 177 11.54 -7.10 12.91
CA VAL A 177 12.24 -7.57 11.70
C VAL A 177 13.57 -6.85 11.48
N GLY A 178 14.06 -6.14 12.51
CA GLY A 178 15.42 -5.61 12.56
C GLY A 178 15.61 -4.24 11.91
N PHE A 179 14.54 -3.51 11.63
CA PHE A 179 14.60 -2.16 11.07
C PHE A 179 14.59 -1.09 12.16
N SER A 180 15.27 0.02 11.89
CA SER A 180 15.32 1.22 12.73
C SER A 180 14.98 2.46 11.91
N PRO A 181 14.33 3.47 12.49
CA PRO A 181 14.00 4.71 11.79
C PRO A 181 15.25 5.53 11.47
N CYS A 182 15.21 6.23 10.35
CA CYS A 182 16.12 7.31 10.00
C CYS A 182 15.35 8.47 9.36
N THR A 183 16.00 9.60 9.12
CA THR A 183 15.43 10.63 8.23
C THR A 183 15.40 10.09 6.80
N GLU A 184 14.52 10.61 5.95
CA GLU A 184 14.45 10.23 4.54
C GLU A 184 15.84 10.21 3.88
N ILE A 185 16.17 9.06 3.29
CA ILE A 185 17.44 8.81 2.64
C ILE A 185 17.47 9.55 1.30
N GLN A 186 18.47 10.41 1.12
CA GLN A 186 18.62 11.24 -0.09
C GLN A 186 19.16 10.40 -1.25
N LEU A 187 18.29 10.02 -2.19
CA LEU A 187 18.70 9.24 -3.35
C LEU A 187 19.46 10.11 -4.39
N PRO A 188 20.55 9.59 -4.99
CA PRO A 188 21.22 10.27 -6.09
C PRO A 188 20.30 10.40 -7.29
N THR A 189 20.52 11.43 -8.10
CA THR A 189 19.62 11.80 -9.21
C THR A 189 19.31 10.63 -10.16
N SER A 190 20.31 9.79 -10.47
CA SER A 190 20.15 8.63 -11.35
C SER A 190 19.19 7.57 -10.80
N LEU A 191 19.19 7.35 -9.48
CA LEU A 191 18.31 6.40 -8.82
C LEU A 191 16.94 7.03 -8.53
N ARG A 192 16.92 8.30 -8.07
CA ARG A 192 15.71 9.06 -7.79
C ARG A 192 14.80 9.19 -9.02
N ALA A 193 15.37 9.39 -10.21
CA ALA A 193 14.62 9.50 -11.46
C ALA A 193 13.92 8.18 -11.88
N ARG A 194 14.39 7.05 -11.35
CA ARG A 194 13.93 5.70 -11.72
C ARG A 194 13.38 4.91 -10.53
N LYS A 195 13.23 5.54 -9.37
CA LYS A 195 12.61 4.94 -8.18
C LYS A 195 11.22 4.41 -8.57
N ILE A 196 10.87 3.26 -8.04
CA ILE A 196 9.51 2.74 -8.08
C ILE A 196 8.94 2.89 -6.68
N THR A 197 7.89 3.68 -6.55
CA THR A 197 7.32 4.03 -5.25
C THR A 197 6.26 3.01 -4.86
N ASN A 198 6.41 2.42 -3.65
CA ASN A 198 5.36 1.63 -3.02
C ASN A 198 4.33 2.59 -2.38
N PRO A 199 3.04 2.57 -2.75
CA PRO A 199 2.01 3.40 -2.12
C PRO A 199 1.91 3.24 -0.60
N ASP A 200 2.13 2.04 -0.07
CA ASP A 200 2.01 1.74 1.36
C ASP A 200 3.23 2.20 2.17
N ALA A 201 4.38 2.35 1.51
CA ALA A 201 5.63 2.86 2.07
C ALA A 201 6.39 3.74 1.05
N PRO A 202 5.94 4.99 0.83
CA PRO A 202 6.41 5.80 -0.30
C PRO A 202 7.82 6.37 -0.11
N VAL A 203 8.28 6.46 1.13
CA VAL A 203 9.54 7.12 1.50
C VAL A 203 10.53 6.10 2.08
N CYS A 204 11.81 6.26 1.76
CA CYS A 204 12.89 5.44 2.32
C CYS A 204 13.38 6.07 3.63
N GLU A 205 12.75 5.70 4.75
CA GLU A 205 12.99 6.30 6.08
C GLU A 205 13.35 5.26 7.16
N HIS A 206 13.79 4.07 6.76
CA HIS A 206 14.23 3.00 7.66
C HIS A 206 15.46 2.29 7.11
N TYR A 207 16.31 1.82 8.03
CA TYR A 207 17.49 1.03 7.71
C TYR A 207 17.59 -0.22 8.59
N MET A 208 18.39 -1.18 8.17
CA MET A 208 18.75 -2.38 8.92
C MET A 208 20.27 -2.49 8.99
N GLU A 209 20.81 -2.87 10.16
CA GLU A 209 22.22 -3.27 10.28
C GLU A 209 22.38 -4.76 9.96
N VAL A 210 23.30 -5.08 9.05
CA VAL A 210 23.58 -6.44 8.59
C VAL A 210 25.08 -6.71 8.53
N GLN A 211 25.47 -7.97 8.70
CA GLN A 211 26.84 -8.42 8.44
C GLN A 211 27.01 -8.70 6.95
N HIS A 212 27.99 -8.06 6.31
CA HIS A 212 28.35 -8.30 4.91
C HIS A 212 29.86 -8.09 4.71
N GLY A 213 30.52 -9.02 4.03
CA GLY A 213 31.97 -8.92 3.77
C GLY A 213 32.86 -8.87 5.02
N GLY A 214 32.40 -9.45 6.14
CA GLY A 214 33.14 -9.41 7.42
C GLY A 214 33.01 -8.10 8.21
N THR A 215 32.14 -7.19 7.77
CA THR A 215 31.87 -5.90 8.41
C THR A 215 30.38 -5.68 8.63
N THR A 216 30.03 -4.86 9.62
CA THR A 216 28.66 -4.37 9.79
C THR A 216 28.41 -3.21 8.85
N VAL A 217 27.36 -3.31 8.04
CA VAL A 217 26.88 -2.26 7.14
C VAL A 217 25.42 -1.95 7.44
N LYS A 218 25.00 -0.71 7.18
CA LYS A 218 23.61 -0.28 7.23
C LYS A 218 23.02 -0.37 5.83
N VAL A 219 21.85 -0.99 5.70
CA VAL A 219 21.16 -1.17 4.41
C VAL A 219 19.72 -0.68 4.46
N ALA A 220 19.25 -0.12 3.36
CA ALA A 220 17.86 0.28 3.16
C ALA A 220 17.28 -0.40 1.91
N PRO A 221 16.09 -1.01 1.98
CA PRO A 221 15.33 -1.49 0.83
C PRO A 221 15.09 -0.37 -0.18
N ILE A 222 15.40 -0.64 -1.46
CA ILE A 222 15.08 0.28 -2.55
C ILE A 222 14.45 -0.46 -3.72
N LEU A 223 13.43 0.16 -4.30
CA LEU A 223 12.75 -0.29 -5.51
C LEU A 223 13.01 0.71 -6.61
N PHE A 224 13.46 0.23 -7.77
CA PHE A 224 13.76 1.08 -8.91
C PHE A 224 13.62 0.30 -10.21
N SER A 225 13.58 1.00 -11.34
CA SER A 225 13.70 0.36 -12.64
C SER A 225 15.16 0.25 -13.08
N SER A 226 15.51 -0.92 -13.61
CA SER A 226 16.77 -1.11 -14.32
C SER A 226 16.80 -0.38 -15.68
N ARG A 227 15.68 0.23 -16.10
CA ARG A 227 15.57 1.04 -17.31
C ARG A 227 15.28 2.49 -16.99
N ASP A 228 15.76 3.37 -17.87
CA ASP A 228 15.60 4.82 -17.68
C ASP A 228 14.23 5.32 -18.11
N ARG A 229 13.52 4.55 -18.95
CA ARG A 229 12.20 4.89 -19.49
C ARG A 229 11.34 3.64 -19.65
N TYR A 230 10.02 3.83 -19.60
CA TYR A 230 9.09 2.77 -19.97
C TYR A 230 9.22 2.44 -21.46
N ASP A 231 9.22 1.15 -21.80
CA ASP A 231 9.36 0.67 -23.17
C ASP A 231 7.98 0.23 -23.68
N THR A 232 7.36 1.06 -24.50
CA THR A 232 6.03 0.80 -25.08
C THR A 232 6.02 -0.38 -26.04
N SER A 233 7.17 -0.70 -26.67
CA SER A 233 7.29 -1.86 -27.57
C SER A 233 7.34 -3.18 -26.82
N ARG A 234 8.00 -3.18 -25.65
CA ARG A 234 7.99 -4.31 -24.70
C ARG A 234 6.65 -4.39 -23.96
N GLY A 235 6.05 -3.24 -23.67
CA GLY A 235 4.91 -3.11 -22.78
C GLY A 235 5.22 -3.62 -21.38
N GLY A 236 4.21 -4.17 -20.72
CA GLY A 236 4.33 -4.82 -19.41
C GLY A 236 3.83 -3.97 -18.23
N SER A 237 3.67 -4.64 -17.09
CA SER A 237 3.22 -4.05 -15.82
C SER A 237 4.37 -3.44 -15.02
N LEU A 238 4.03 -2.62 -14.02
CA LEU A 238 4.99 -2.06 -13.04
C LEU A 238 5.93 -3.12 -12.48
N PHE A 239 5.37 -4.26 -12.06
CA PHE A 239 6.11 -5.37 -11.46
C PHE A 239 7.18 -5.97 -12.38
N GLN A 240 7.01 -5.88 -13.70
CA GLN A 240 8.01 -6.39 -14.66
C GLN A 240 9.21 -5.45 -14.84
N TYR A 241 9.09 -4.20 -14.41
CA TYR A 241 10.18 -3.22 -14.39
C TYR A 241 10.80 -3.08 -13.00
N LEU A 242 10.17 -3.64 -11.96
CA LEU A 242 10.59 -3.51 -10.58
C LEU A 242 11.86 -4.31 -10.31
N THR A 243 12.87 -3.62 -9.79
CA THR A 243 14.12 -4.19 -9.26
C THR A 243 14.21 -3.86 -7.79
N PHE A 244 14.44 -4.87 -6.95
CA PHE A 244 14.63 -4.72 -5.51
C PHE A 244 16.10 -4.93 -5.15
N ARG A 245 16.67 -4.03 -4.34
CA ARG A 245 18.03 -4.15 -3.79
C ARG A 245 18.07 -3.66 -2.35
N LEU A 246 19.11 -4.08 -1.64
CA LEU A 246 19.53 -3.51 -0.37
C LEU A 246 20.61 -2.47 -0.65
N MET A 247 20.25 -1.20 -0.57
CA MET A 247 21.18 -0.09 -0.77
C MET A 247 21.97 0.15 0.50
N VAL A 248 23.30 0.13 0.42
CA VAL A 248 24.16 0.47 1.56
C VAL A 248 24.05 1.96 1.82
N VAL A 249 23.82 2.35 3.07
CA VAL A 249 23.63 3.74 3.48
C VAL A 249 24.53 4.10 4.63
N GLU A 250 24.85 5.38 4.74
CA GLU A 250 25.56 5.95 5.86
C GLU A 250 24.87 7.23 6.34
N GLN A 251 25.24 7.64 7.54
CA GLN A 251 24.77 8.88 8.14
C GLN A 251 25.92 9.87 8.16
N ASP A 252 25.75 10.98 7.44
CA ASP A 252 26.62 12.15 7.52
C ASP A 252 25.91 13.24 8.35
N VAL A 253 26.35 13.38 9.61
CA VAL A 253 25.72 14.25 10.62
C VAL A 253 24.23 13.93 10.77
N ASP A 254 23.35 14.71 10.14
CA ASP A 254 21.89 14.61 10.20
C ASP A 254 21.27 14.19 8.85
N LYS A 255 22.09 13.75 7.89
CA LYS A 255 21.62 13.31 6.57
C LYS A 255 21.96 11.85 6.34
N TRP A 256 20.99 11.12 5.84
CA TRP A 256 21.19 9.75 5.38
C TRP A 256 21.36 9.74 3.87
N MET A 257 22.40 9.07 3.41
CA MET A 257 22.74 8.98 1.99
C MET A 257 23.30 7.60 1.63
N PRO A 258 23.25 7.19 0.36
CA PRO A 258 23.88 5.95 -0.07
C PRO A 258 25.39 6.02 0.03
N VAL A 259 26.01 4.92 0.42
CA VAL A 259 27.46 4.74 0.26
C VAL A 259 27.74 4.50 -1.22
N GLU A 260 28.62 5.31 -1.79
CA GLU A 260 28.98 5.24 -3.20
C GLU A 260 30.36 4.60 -3.42
N LYS A 261 30.49 3.85 -4.52
CA LYS A 261 31.76 3.35 -5.03
C LYS A 261 31.89 3.74 -6.50
N ASN A 262 32.91 4.52 -6.82
CA ASN A 262 33.11 5.10 -8.15
C ASN A 262 31.93 5.97 -8.63
N GLY A 263 31.26 6.68 -7.70
CA GLY A 263 30.13 7.56 -8.01
C GLY A 263 28.80 6.85 -8.24
N GLU A 264 28.70 5.55 -7.91
CA GLU A 264 27.46 4.77 -7.98
C GLU A 264 27.13 4.16 -6.60
N PRO A 265 25.85 4.12 -6.19
CA PRO A 265 25.43 3.47 -4.96
C PRO A 265 25.81 1.99 -4.90
N ILE A 266 26.23 1.53 -3.72
CA ILE A 266 26.42 0.10 -3.47
C ILE A 266 25.04 -0.55 -3.27
N LEU A 267 24.62 -1.36 -4.24
CA LEU A 267 23.34 -2.08 -4.24
C LEU A 267 23.59 -3.58 -4.11
N LEU A 268 23.20 -4.17 -2.98
CA LEU A 268 23.34 -5.59 -2.71
C LEU A 268 22.08 -6.35 -3.13
N GLU A 269 22.26 -7.55 -3.67
CA GLU A 269 21.17 -8.51 -3.80
C GLU A 269 20.80 -9.04 -2.40
N ALA A 270 19.51 -9.11 -2.09
CA ALA A 270 19.08 -9.65 -0.80
C ALA A 270 19.54 -11.10 -0.56
N GLY A 271 19.68 -11.89 -1.63
CA GLY A 271 20.19 -13.27 -1.58
C GLY A 271 21.66 -13.37 -1.16
N ASP A 272 22.45 -12.30 -1.36
CA ASP A 272 23.87 -12.25 -1.00
C ASP A 272 24.11 -11.69 0.41
N VAL A 273 23.03 -11.43 1.15
CA VAL A 273 23.05 -10.91 2.53
C VAL A 273 22.27 -11.85 3.45
N PRO A 274 22.84 -12.99 3.88
CA PRO A 274 22.13 -13.96 4.74
C PRO A 274 21.58 -13.34 6.03
N ALA A 275 22.32 -12.39 6.63
CA ALA A 275 21.92 -11.67 7.83
C ALA A 275 20.61 -10.87 7.65
N PHE A 276 20.29 -10.44 6.43
CA PHE A 276 19.01 -9.80 6.11
C PHE A 276 17.86 -10.81 6.28
N SER A 277 17.97 -11.96 5.60
CA SER A 277 16.96 -13.04 5.65
C SER A 277 16.78 -13.63 7.05
N GLU A 278 17.84 -13.67 7.86
CA GLU A 278 17.76 -14.09 9.26
C GLU A 278 16.91 -13.15 10.11
N LYS A 279 16.99 -11.84 9.88
CA LYS A 279 16.23 -10.82 10.63
C LYS A 279 14.76 -10.76 10.20
N ILE A 280 14.50 -10.69 8.89
CA ILE A 280 13.12 -10.61 8.37
C ILE A 280 12.37 -11.95 8.42
N GLY A 281 13.09 -13.05 8.65
CA GLY A 281 12.52 -14.39 8.72
C GLY A 281 12.15 -14.99 7.37
N ARG A 282 11.42 -16.10 7.41
CA ARG A 282 11.07 -16.92 6.23
C ARG A 282 9.57 -17.17 6.08
N ASN A 283 8.73 -16.35 6.72
CA ASN A 283 7.27 -16.51 6.67
C ASN A 283 6.66 -16.04 5.33
N THR A 284 7.38 -15.23 4.56
CA THR A 284 6.96 -14.73 3.25
C THR A 284 8.16 -14.54 2.32
N SER A 285 7.93 -14.62 1.02
CA SER A 285 8.89 -14.20 -0.03
C SER A 285 8.68 -12.76 -0.49
N TYR A 286 7.64 -12.08 0.00
CA TYR A 286 7.34 -10.69 -0.35
C TYR A 286 8.15 -9.73 0.53
N ILE A 287 9.45 -9.63 0.22
CA ILE A 287 10.48 -9.03 1.07
C ILE A 287 10.88 -7.60 0.66
N ILE A 288 10.12 -6.97 -0.23
CA ILE A 288 10.52 -5.73 -0.91
C ILE A 288 10.56 -4.50 0.02
N HIS A 289 9.92 -4.59 1.20
CA HIS A 289 9.91 -3.56 2.24
C HIS A 289 9.53 -4.20 3.60
N PRO A 290 9.98 -3.70 4.77
CA PRO A 290 9.52 -4.18 6.08
C PRO A 290 8.00 -4.13 6.23
N GLU A 291 7.37 -3.08 5.69
CA GLU A 291 5.91 -2.93 5.64
C GLU A 291 5.21 -4.17 5.04
N GLU A 292 5.72 -4.69 3.91
CA GLU A 292 5.14 -5.87 3.25
C GLU A 292 5.43 -7.17 4.00
N VAL A 293 6.64 -7.29 4.56
CA VAL A 293 7.00 -8.45 5.39
C VAL A 293 6.06 -8.53 6.58
N LEU A 294 5.80 -7.40 7.25
CA LEU A 294 4.96 -7.35 8.43
C LEU A 294 3.48 -7.48 8.10
N ALA A 295 3.00 -6.93 6.98
CA ALA A 295 1.63 -7.14 6.53
C ALA A 295 1.32 -8.63 6.30
N GLU A 296 2.26 -9.37 5.69
CA GLU A 296 2.16 -10.81 5.53
C GLU A 296 2.14 -11.56 6.87
N ASN A 297 2.98 -11.14 7.83
CA ASN A 297 2.97 -11.70 9.18
C ASN A 297 1.70 -11.34 9.96
N PHE A 298 1.13 -10.16 9.75
CA PHE A 298 -0.14 -9.74 10.35
C PHE A 298 -1.27 -10.68 9.96
N VAL A 299 -1.34 -11.07 8.67
CA VAL A 299 -2.30 -12.08 8.21
C VAL A 299 -2.15 -13.39 8.99
N LEU A 300 -0.93 -13.83 9.30
CA LEU A 300 -0.68 -15.03 10.11
C LEU A 300 -1.15 -14.85 11.56
N VAL A 301 -0.84 -13.70 12.16
CA VAL A 301 -1.26 -13.34 13.53
C VAL A 301 -2.79 -13.35 13.65
N VAL A 302 -3.49 -12.63 12.78
CA VAL A 302 -4.96 -12.51 12.77
C VAL A 302 -5.64 -13.86 12.54
N ASN A 303 -5.00 -14.76 11.78
CA ASN A 303 -5.49 -16.11 11.55
C ASN A 303 -5.01 -17.15 12.59
N ASN A 304 -4.37 -16.71 13.68
CA ASN A 304 -3.82 -17.57 14.73
C ASN A 304 -2.93 -18.71 14.17
N LYS A 305 -2.13 -18.41 13.14
CA LYS A 305 -1.17 -19.34 12.55
C LYS A 305 0.14 -19.31 13.32
N THR A 306 0.45 -20.39 14.02
CA THR A 306 1.67 -20.51 14.84
C THR A 306 2.70 -21.48 14.25
N ASP A 307 2.26 -22.46 13.47
CA ASP A 307 3.12 -23.37 12.72
C ASP A 307 3.59 -22.71 11.42
N VAL A 308 4.65 -21.91 11.53
CA VAL A 308 5.23 -21.12 10.44
C VAL A 308 6.76 -21.19 10.48
N PRO A 309 7.48 -20.91 9.38
CA PRO A 309 8.94 -21.01 9.34
C PRO A 309 9.70 -20.13 10.34
N THR A 310 9.12 -19.02 10.78
CA THR A 310 9.71 -18.10 11.76
C THR A 310 8.66 -17.69 12.80
N PRO A 311 8.37 -18.57 13.79
CA PRO A 311 7.30 -18.33 14.78
C PRO A 311 7.56 -17.11 15.67
N ARG A 312 8.83 -16.76 15.90
CA ARG A 312 9.26 -15.59 16.69
C ARG A 312 8.55 -14.31 16.25
N ILE A 313 8.52 -14.03 14.94
CA ILE A 313 7.95 -12.78 14.40
C ILE A 313 6.45 -12.71 14.70
N VAL A 314 5.72 -13.81 14.51
CA VAL A 314 4.29 -13.89 14.81
C VAL A 314 4.01 -13.70 16.31
N ALA A 315 4.85 -14.30 17.17
CA ALA A 315 4.72 -14.18 18.62
C ALA A 315 5.00 -12.74 19.11
N GLU A 316 6.12 -12.14 18.71
CA GLU A 316 6.46 -10.76 19.07
C GLU A 316 5.43 -9.76 18.54
N MET A 317 4.98 -9.93 17.29
CA MET A 317 3.97 -9.08 16.69
C MET A 317 2.64 -9.17 17.45
N ARG A 318 2.23 -10.38 17.85
CA ARG A 318 1.03 -10.57 18.69
C ARG A 318 1.13 -9.81 20.01
N ASN A 319 2.27 -9.87 20.70
CA ASN A 319 2.45 -9.17 21.97
C ASN A 319 2.30 -7.65 21.78
N VAL A 320 2.98 -7.09 20.78
CA VAL A 320 2.89 -5.66 20.45
C VAL A 320 1.44 -5.24 20.16
N LEU A 321 0.68 -6.04 19.41
CA LEU A 321 -0.69 -5.76 19.01
C LEU A 321 -1.73 -5.98 20.12
N SER A 322 -1.43 -6.81 21.13
CA SER A 322 -2.26 -6.98 22.32
C SER A 322 -2.04 -5.88 23.36
N GLY A 323 -1.01 -5.05 23.17
CA GLY A 323 -0.57 -4.05 24.13
C GLY A 323 0.06 -4.65 25.38
N ASP A 324 0.79 -5.76 25.19
CA ASP A 324 1.66 -6.41 26.17
C ASP A 324 3.13 -6.01 25.98
#